data_AF-A0A520ACZ5-F1
#
_entry.id   AF-A0A520ACZ5-F1
#
_cell.length_a   1.000
_cell.length_b   1.000
_cell.length_c   1.000
_cell.angle_alpha   90.00
_cell.angle_beta   90.00
_cell.angle_gamma   90.00
#
_symmetry.space_group_name_H-M   'P 1'
#
loop_
_entity.id
_entity.type
_entity.pdbx_description
1 polymer ?
#
loop_
_entity_poly.entity_id
_entity_poly.type
_entity_poly.pdbx_seq_one_letter_code
_entity_poly.pdbx_strand_id
1 'polypeptide(L)'
;MKYTEYQLTSDHKGHLLNPRQIFSPDGKWIVYDTRNDGTQIGSTPTIEMVHIETGEVREVYRTSNQTEHGPGVGAASFSPVAEQVIFIHGIRNADAGRPYGFTRRTGVMVNLSSPGVPVFMDARQITAPFTPGALRGGTHAHGWSPDGKYISFTYNDYVLEQRSAKQPDVQDLRMVGIMFPKKVEVLDSHDLENHDGEMFSVIISDVTERPAPGSDEIDKAFDESWIGEDGYTKPNGEQQKRAIAF
;
A
#
# COMPACT_ATOMS: atom_id res chain seq x y z
N MET A 1 1.74 -24.34 -27.51
CA MET A 1 1.19 -24.91 -26.26
C MET A 1 -0.33 -24.73 -26.29
N LYS A 2 -1.10 -25.75 -25.92
CA LYS A 2 -2.53 -25.59 -25.60
C LYS A 2 -2.61 -25.36 -24.10
N TYR A 3 -3.23 -24.26 -23.68
CA TYR A 3 -3.52 -23.99 -22.28
C TYR A 3 -4.95 -24.42 -22.00
N THR A 4 -5.17 -25.01 -20.83
CA THR A 4 -6.51 -25.25 -20.30
C THR A 4 -6.81 -24.13 -19.32
N GLU A 5 -7.90 -23.40 -19.56
CA GLU A 5 -8.36 -22.33 -18.68
C GLU A 5 -9.28 -22.90 -17.61
N TYR A 6 -9.10 -22.46 -16.37
CA TYR A 6 -9.92 -22.83 -15.22
C TYR A 6 -10.46 -21.56 -14.57
N GLN A 7 -11.78 -21.49 -14.44
CA GLN A 7 -12.44 -20.41 -13.70
C GLN A 7 -12.44 -20.76 -12.21
N LEU A 8 -11.78 -19.93 -11.38
CA LEU A 8 -11.66 -20.17 -9.94
C LEU A 8 -12.82 -19.59 -9.13
N THR A 9 -13.43 -18.49 -9.58
CA THR A 9 -14.50 -17.80 -8.88
C THR A 9 -15.68 -17.51 -9.81
N SER A 10 -16.90 -17.46 -9.25
CA SER A 10 -18.14 -17.28 -10.00
C SER A 10 -19.08 -16.21 -9.43
N ASP A 11 -18.72 -15.59 -8.32
CA ASP A 11 -19.55 -14.57 -7.67
C ASP A 11 -19.74 -13.35 -8.58
N HIS A 12 -20.92 -12.71 -8.49
CA HIS A 12 -21.24 -11.48 -9.23
C HIS A 12 -20.62 -10.24 -8.58
N LYS A 13 -19.28 -10.26 -8.41
CA LYS A 13 -18.47 -9.17 -7.86
C LYS A 13 -17.10 -9.14 -8.52
N GLY A 14 -16.33 -8.10 -8.23
CA GLY A 14 -14.97 -7.96 -8.74
C GLY A 14 -14.02 -8.97 -8.09
N HIS A 15 -12.97 -9.32 -8.82
CA HIS A 15 -11.87 -10.16 -8.33
C HIS A 15 -10.55 -9.54 -8.78
N LEU A 16 -10.34 -8.27 -8.42
CA LEU A 16 -9.22 -7.51 -8.98
C LEU A 16 -7.92 -7.89 -8.28
N LEU A 17 -6.97 -8.35 -9.09
CA LEU A 17 -5.63 -8.72 -8.67
C LEU A 17 -4.75 -7.48 -8.62
N ASN A 18 -3.92 -7.41 -7.58
CA ASN A 18 -2.77 -6.52 -7.60
C ASN A 18 -1.78 -7.00 -8.69
N PRO A 19 -1.02 -6.11 -9.36
CA PRO A 19 -0.08 -6.53 -10.40
C PRO A 19 1.08 -7.42 -9.89
N ARG A 20 1.23 -7.56 -8.56
CA ARG A 20 2.36 -8.23 -7.93
C ARG A 20 1.96 -8.95 -6.64
N GLN A 21 2.72 -9.99 -6.31
CA GLN A 21 2.68 -10.69 -5.01
C GLN A 21 1.28 -11.20 -4.62
N ILE A 22 0.53 -11.76 -5.58
CA ILE A 22 -0.84 -12.23 -5.33
C ILE A 22 -0.92 -13.66 -4.80
N PHE A 23 0.17 -14.42 -4.86
CA PHE A 23 0.20 -15.81 -4.40
C PHE A 23 0.65 -15.92 -2.95
N SER A 24 0.01 -16.79 -2.17
CA SER A 24 0.52 -17.21 -0.86
C SER A 24 1.90 -17.87 -0.97
N PRO A 25 2.68 -17.93 0.13
CA PRO A 25 4.00 -18.57 0.12
C PRO A 25 4.02 -20.02 -0.37
N ASP A 26 2.95 -20.77 -0.11
CA ASP A 26 2.79 -22.16 -0.57
C ASP A 26 2.26 -22.28 -2.01
N GLY A 27 1.96 -21.14 -2.65
CA GLY A 27 1.43 -21.06 -4.00
C GLY A 27 -0.03 -21.49 -4.16
N LYS A 28 -0.75 -21.78 -3.06
CA LYS A 28 -2.09 -22.37 -3.13
C LYS A 28 -3.24 -21.37 -3.12
N TRP A 29 -3.00 -20.14 -2.69
CA TRP A 29 -4.01 -19.10 -2.58
C TRP A 29 -3.66 -17.90 -3.44
N ILE A 30 -4.68 -17.27 -4.02
CA ILE A 30 -4.59 -16.00 -4.73
C ILE A 30 -5.40 -14.95 -3.97
N VAL A 31 -4.79 -13.83 -3.59
CA VAL A 31 -5.49 -12.71 -2.95
C VAL A 31 -5.97 -11.68 -3.96
N TYR A 32 -7.16 -11.14 -3.74
CA TYR A 32 -7.76 -10.09 -4.57
C TYR A 32 -8.63 -9.15 -3.72
N ASP A 33 -8.95 -7.99 -4.30
CA ASP A 33 -9.98 -7.11 -3.77
C ASP A 33 -11.25 -7.16 -4.62
N THR A 34 -12.40 -6.86 -4.03
CA THR A 34 -13.70 -7.12 -4.66
C THR A 34 -14.18 -6.01 -5.60
N ARG A 35 -13.29 -5.12 -6.05
CA ARG A 35 -13.67 -3.95 -6.87
C ARG A 35 -14.00 -4.37 -8.30
N ASN A 36 -15.11 -3.88 -8.82
CA ASN A 36 -15.51 -4.12 -10.22
C ASN A 36 -14.78 -3.20 -11.21
N ASP A 37 -14.21 -2.11 -10.72
CA ASP A 37 -13.55 -1.06 -11.50
C ASP A 37 -12.23 -0.69 -10.80
N GLY A 38 -11.15 -0.65 -11.57
CA GLY A 38 -9.80 -0.36 -11.08
C GLY A 38 -9.69 0.94 -10.28
N THR A 39 -10.58 1.91 -10.51
CA THR A 39 -10.59 3.21 -9.84
C THR A 39 -11.32 3.22 -8.49
N GLN A 40 -12.12 2.19 -8.19
CA GLN A 40 -13.09 2.20 -7.09
C GLN A 40 -12.61 1.60 -5.77
N ILE A 41 -11.31 1.73 -5.44
CA ILE A 41 -10.82 1.27 -4.13
C ILE A 41 -11.61 1.93 -2.99
N GLY A 42 -11.91 3.23 -3.11
CA GLY A 42 -12.60 4.00 -2.07
C GLY A 42 -13.95 3.44 -1.66
N SER A 43 -14.66 2.75 -2.56
CA SER A 43 -15.97 2.12 -2.30
C SER A 43 -15.91 0.59 -2.20
N THR A 44 -14.71 0.01 -2.13
CA THR A 44 -14.52 -1.45 -2.08
C THR A 44 -14.44 -1.94 -0.64
N PRO A 45 -15.31 -2.86 -0.20
CA PRO A 45 -15.39 -3.21 1.22
C PRO A 45 -14.48 -4.35 1.66
N THR A 46 -13.99 -5.19 0.73
CA THR A 46 -13.44 -6.50 1.08
C THR A 46 -12.17 -6.88 0.33
N ILE A 47 -11.30 -7.55 1.07
CA ILE A 47 -10.17 -8.35 0.57
C ILE A 47 -10.50 -9.82 0.79
N GLU A 48 -10.33 -10.62 -0.24
CA GLU A 48 -10.62 -12.06 -0.24
C GLU A 48 -9.43 -12.84 -0.84
N MET A 49 -9.43 -14.14 -0.65
CA MET A 49 -8.51 -15.05 -1.31
C MET A 49 -9.22 -16.31 -1.80
N VAL A 50 -8.75 -16.87 -2.90
CA VAL A 50 -9.27 -18.11 -3.49
C VAL A 50 -8.19 -19.19 -3.55
N HIS A 51 -8.54 -20.41 -3.18
CA HIS A 51 -7.65 -21.56 -3.30
C HIS A 51 -7.64 -22.09 -4.75
N ILE A 52 -6.46 -22.24 -5.33
CA ILE A 52 -6.31 -22.51 -6.77
C ILE A 52 -6.79 -23.91 -7.20
N GLU A 53 -6.79 -24.89 -6.30
CA GLU A 53 -7.18 -26.26 -6.65
C GLU A 53 -8.66 -26.55 -6.36
N THR A 54 -9.24 -25.87 -5.36
CA THR A 54 -10.56 -26.19 -4.82
C THR A 54 -11.61 -25.14 -5.15
N GLY A 55 -11.19 -23.92 -5.52
CA GLY A 55 -12.08 -22.77 -5.66
C GLY A 55 -12.64 -22.26 -4.32
N GLU A 56 -12.11 -22.73 -3.19
CA GLU A 56 -12.53 -22.24 -1.88
C GLU A 56 -12.19 -20.75 -1.75
N VAL A 57 -13.20 -19.92 -1.46
CA VAL A 57 -13.03 -18.48 -1.21
C VAL A 57 -13.09 -18.21 0.28
N ARG A 58 -12.16 -17.38 0.79
CA ARG A 58 -12.13 -16.89 2.17
C ARG A 58 -12.03 -15.38 2.20
N GLU A 59 -12.84 -14.75 3.04
CA GLU A 59 -12.69 -13.33 3.36
C GLU A 59 -11.47 -13.14 4.28
N VAL A 60 -10.53 -12.29 3.85
CA VAL A 60 -9.34 -11.92 4.64
C VAL A 60 -9.68 -10.73 5.54
N TYR A 61 -10.38 -9.74 4.98
CA TYR A 61 -10.72 -8.52 5.68
C TYR A 61 -11.96 -7.85 5.09
N ARG A 62 -12.76 -7.23 5.97
CA ARG A 62 -13.86 -6.34 5.62
C ARG A 62 -13.74 -5.05 6.41
N THR A 63 -13.76 -3.92 5.70
CA THR A 63 -13.77 -2.60 6.34
C THR A 63 -15.13 -2.28 6.95
N SER A 64 -15.14 -1.57 8.06
CA SER A 64 -16.35 -1.09 8.75
C SER A 64 -16.80 0.27 8.22
N ASN A 65 -18.09 0.58 8.32
CA ASN A 65 -18.68 1.88 7.95
C ASN A 65 -18.41 2.28 6.49
N GLN A 66 -18.30 1.30 5.60
CA GLN A 66 -18.03 1.54 4.19
C GLN A 66 -19.20 2.27 3.52
N THR A 67 -18.90 3.38 2.86
CA THR A 67 -19.83 4.16 2.03
C THR A 67 -19.20 4.47 0.68
N GLU A 68 -19.91 5.17 -0.21
CA GLU A 68 -19.30 5.70 -1.45
C GLU A 68 -18.09 6.63 -1.20
N HIS A 69 -18.01 7.22 0.00
CA HIS A 69 -16.88 8.06 0.43
C HIS A 69 -15.77 7.27 1.12
N GLY A 70 -15.95 5.97 1.35
CA GLY A 70 -15.04 5.09 2.08
C GLY A 70 -15.44 4.82 3.53
N PRO A 71 -14.50 4.30 4.34
CA PRO A 71 -13.18 3.82 3.93
C PRO A 71 -13.30 2.60 3.02
N GLY A 72 -12.40 2.49 2.04
CA GLY A 72 -12.33 1.33 1.15
C GLY A 72 -10.96 0.66 1.17
N VAL A 73 -10.91 -0.57 0.65
CA VAL A 73 -9.72 -1.43 0.67
C VAL A 73 -9.36 -1.97 -0.71
N GLY A 74 -8.07 -2.20 -0.98
CA GLY A 74 -7.66 -2.81 -2.25
C GLY A 74 -6.16 -2.96 -2.44
N ALA A 75 -5.77 -3.42 -3.62
CA ALA A 75 -4.37 -3.64 -4.01
C ALA A 75 -3.63 -4.56 -3.01
N ALA A 76 -4.22 -5.72 -2.73
CA ALA A 76 -3.70 -6.68 -1.78
C ALA A 76 -2.48 -7.46 -2.30
N SER A 77 -1.52 -7.72 -1.42
CA SER A 77 -0.35 -8.54 -1.68
C SER A 77 -0.03 -9.46 -0.49
N PHE A 78 0.40 -10.68 -0.80
CA PHE A 78 0.92 -11.64 0.16
C PHE A 78 2.37 -11.34 0.52
N SER A 79 2.71 -11.58 1.80
CA SER A 79 4.09 -11.77 2.20
C SER A 79 4.66 -13.01 1.50
N PRO A 80 5.89 -12.95 0.96
CA PRO A 80 6.50 -14.11 0.28
C PRO A 80 6.93 -15.22 1.24
N VAL A 81 6.96 -14.95 2.56
CA VAL A 81 7.53 -15.87 3.57
C VAL A 81 6.57 -16.16 4.73
N ALA A 82 5.41 -15.52 4.78
CA ALA A 82 4.45 -15.66 5.88
C ALA A 82 3.00 -15.64 5.38
N GLU A 83 2.08 -16.23 6.13
CA GLU A 83 0.64 -16.19 5.88
C GLU A 83 0.04 -14.83 6.27
N GLN A 84 0.52 -13.79 5.61
CA GLN A 84 0.16 -12.39 5.88
C GLN A 84 -0.19 -11.71 4.57
N VAL A 85 -1.25 -10.90 4.61
CA VAL A 85 -1.70 -10.09 3.48
C VAL A 85 -1.62 -8.62 3.90
N ILE A 86 -0.98 -7.79 3.07
CA ILE A 86 -1.00 -6.33 3.20
C ILE A 86 -1.84 -5.72 2.08
N PHE A 87 -2.53 -4.61 2.35
CA PHE A 87 -3.37 -3.92 1.38
C PHE A 87 -3.51 -2.44 1.74
N ILE A 88 -3.96 -1.65 0.75
CA ILE A 88 -4.38 -0.27 0.96
C ILE A 88 -5.67 -0.28 1.77
N HIS A 89 -5.73 0.54 2.81
CA HIS A 89 -6.93 0.84 3.56
C HIS A 89 -7.15 2.37 3.61
N GLY A 90 -8.37 2.84 3.36
CA GLY A 90 -8.74 4.25 3.53
C GLY A 90 -8.71 4.69 4.99
N ILE A 91 -8.44 5.96 5.29
CA ILE A 91 -8.52 6.42 6.69
C ILE A 91 -9.93 6.18 7.26
N ARG A 92 -9.99 5.61 8.47
CA ARG A 92 -11.20 4.98 9.04
C ARG A 92 -12.37 5.95 9.30
N ASN A 93 -12.10 7.25 9.38
CA ASN A 93 -13.10 8.30 9.55
C ASN A 93 -13.57 8.89 8.20
N ALA A 94 -13.35 8.20 7.08
CA ALA A 94 -13.78 8.70 5.79
C ALA A 94 -15.30 8.88 5.73
N ASP A 95 -15.71 10.07 5.28
CA ASP A 95 -17.09 10.52 5.19
C ASP A 95 -17.24 11.53 4.04
N ALA A 96 -18.43 12.09 3.83
CA ALA A 96 -18.67 13.05 2.75
C ALA A 96 -17.82 14.33 2.84
N GLY A 97 -17.42 14.75 4.05
CA GLY A 97 -16.56 15.92 4.27
C GLY A 97 -15.07 15.59 4.17
N ARG A 98 -14.70 14.33 4.39
CA ARG A 98 -13.32 13.82 4.39
C ARG A 98 -13.23 12.50 3.62
N PRO A 99 -13.55 12.49 2.32
CA PRO A 99 -13.67 11.26 1.55
C PRO A 99 -12.32 10.55 1.41
N TYR A 100 -12.37 9.28 1.02
CA TYR A 100 -11.21 8.54 0.56
C TYR A 100 -10.46 9.30 -0.54
N GLY A 101 -9.12 9.29 -0.49
CA GLY A 101 -8.24 9.98 -1.44
C GLY A 101 -6.84 9.40 -1.43
N PHE A 102 -5.95 9.86 -2.30
CA PHE A 102 -4.56 9.38 -2.31
C PHE A 102 -3.85 9.69 -0.98
N THR A 103 -3.96 10.91 -0.48
CA THR A 103 -3.37 11.32 0.80
C THR A 103 -4.07 10.76 2.05
N ARG A 104 -5.19 10.04 1.86
CA ARG A 104 -6.04 9.45 2.91
C ARG A 104 -6.10 7.92 2.80
N ARG A 105 -4.92 7.31 2.79
CA ARG A 105 -4.71 5.85 2.78
C ARG A 105 -3.65 5.43 3.80
N THR A 106 -3.61 4.16 4.14
CA THR A 106 -2.59 3.52 4.99
C THR A 106 -2.42 2.07 4.55
N GLY A 107 -1.27 1.47 4.84
CA GLY A 107 -1.01 0.04 4.74
C GLY A 107 -1.51 -0.71 5.97
N VAL A 108 -2.44 -1.62 5.73
CA VAL A 108 -2.94 -2.54 6.75
C VAL A 108 -2.53 -3.96 6.39
N MET A 109 -2.00 -4.69 7.36
CA MET A 109 -1.72 -6.11 7.28
C MET A 109 -2.74 -6.92 8.08
N VAL A 110 -3.13 -8.07 7.56
CA VAL A 110 -3.88 -9.11 8.29
C VAL A 110 -3.06 -10.40 8.32
N ASN A 111 -2.98 -11.03 9.49
CA ASN A 111 -2.47 -12.39 9.62
C ASN A 111 -3.62 -13.38 9.35
N LEU A 112 -3.41 -14.36 8.48
CA LEU A 112 -4.45 -15.34 8.14
C LEU A 112 -4.85 -16.25 9.32
N SER A 113 -4.02 -16.35 10.36
CA SER A 113 -4.42 -17.02 11.61
C SER A 113 -5.42 -16.21 12.45
N SER A 114 -5.65 -14.95 12.09
CA SER A 114 -6.56 -14.03 12.79
C SER A 114 -7.22 -13.08 11.78
N PRO A 115 -8.04 -13.63 10.84
CA PRO A 115 -8.66 -12.85 9.78
C PRO A 115 -9.57 -11.77 10.35
N GLY A 116 -9.72 -10.67 9.62
CA GLY A 116 -10.52 -9.52 10.05
C GLY A 116 -9.88 -8.62 11.12
N VAL A 117 -8.72 -9.00 11.69
CA VAL A 117 -8.00 -8.17 12.68
C VAL A 117 -6.91 -7.35 11.98
N PRO A 118 -7.12 -6.03 11.78
CA PRO A 118 -6.16 -5.20 11.05
C PRO A 118 -4.97 -4.81 11.94
N VAL A 119 -3.77 -4.85 11.36
CA VAL A 119 -2.53 -4.30 11.93
C VAL A 119 -2.07 -3.16 11.05
N PHE A 120 -2.01 -1.95 11.59
CA PHE A 120 -1.55 -0.77 10.87
C PHE A 120 -0.03 -0.79 10.76
N MET A 121 0.48 -0.77 9.52
CA MET A 121 1.91 -0.96 9.27
C MET A 121 2.65 0.37 9.28
N ASP A 122 2.17 1.36 8.53
CA ASP A 122 2.69 2.73 8.57
C ASP A 122 2.01 3.56 9.66
N ALA A 123 2.78 4.40 10.34
CA ALA A 123 2.21 5.43 11.21
C ALA A 123 1.87 6.68 10.39
N ARG A 124 0.76 7.33 10.73
CA ARG A 124 0.29 8.57 10.06
C ARG A 124 0.14 9.69 11.06
N GLN A 125 0.74 10.84 10.75
CA GLN A 125 0.58 12.09 11.50
C GLN A 125 0.55 13.31 10.58
N ILE A 126 -0.65 13.88 10.37
CA ILE A 126 -0.83 15.04 9.48
C ILE A 126 -0.73 16.40 10.18
N THR A 127 -0.61 16.41 11.52
CA THR A 127 -0.50 17.62 12.33
C THR A 127 0.88 17.72 13.00
N ALA A 128 1.48 18.90 12.94
CA ALA A 128 2.75 19.18 13.61
C ALA A 128 2.56 19.24 15.15
N PRO A 129 3.60 18.93 15.96
CA PRO A 129 4.95 18.51 15.56
C PRO A 129 5.00 17.07 15.05
N PHE A 130 5.71 16.84 13.94
CA PHE A 130 5.78 15.52 13.30
C PHE A 130 6.71 14.55 14.04
N THR A 131 6.31 13.27 14.05
CA THR A 131 7.07 12.16 14.65
C THR A 131 7.98 11.50 13.61
N PRO A 132 9.28 11.32 13.89
CA PRO A 132 10.16 10.56 13.01
C PRO A 132 9.62 9.15 12.73
N GLY A 133 9.52 8.79 11.45
CA GLY A 133 9.00 7.50 11.01
C GLY A 133 7.50 7.47 10.74
N ALA A 134 6.76 8.51 11.15
CA ALA A 134 5.37 8.70 10.75
C ALA A 134 5.30 9.52 9.46
N LEU A 135 4.37 9.15 8.58
CA LEU A 135 4.12 9.84 7.32
C LEU A 135 3.01 10.88 7.49
N ARG A 136 3.06 11.96 6.71
CA ARG A 136 2.08 13.04 6.75
C ARG A 136 0.97 12.88 5.71
N GLY A 137 0.70 11.66 5.29
CA GLY A 137 -0.13 11.41 4.11
C GLY A 137 -0.50 9.95 3.95
N GLY A 138 -0.66 9.50 2.72
CA GLY A 138 -1.12 8.15 2.42
C GLY A 138 -0.10 7.30 1.69
N THR A 139 -0.02 6.03 2.06
CA THR A 139 0.78 5.00 1.39
C THR A 139 -0.06 4.17 0.42
N HIS A 140 0.59 3.59 -0.58
CA HIS A 140 -0.04 2.88 -1.69
C HIS A 140 0.73 1.64 -2.10
N ALA A 141 -0.01 0.73 -2.74
CA ALA A 141 0.52 -0.36 -3.55
C ALA A 141 1.63 -1.12 -2.82
N HIS A 142 1.41 -1.52 -1.57
CA HIS A 142 2.46 -2.04 -0.71
C HIS A 142 3.12 -3.31 -1.28
N GLY A 143 4.46 -3.34 -1.29
CA GLY A 143 5.25 -4.44 -1.85
C GLY A 143 6.25 -5.01 -0.84
N TRP A 144 6.15 -6.31 -0.55
CA TRP A 144 7.09 -6.96 0.36
C TRP A 144 8.48 -7.12 -0.25
N SER A 145 9.52 -6.95 0.55
CA SER A 145 10.85 -7.42 0.20
C SER A 145 10.87 -8.94 0.07
N PRO A 146 11.81 -9.53 -0.68
CA PRO A 146 11.91 -10.98 -0.86
C PRO A 146 11.99 -11.78 0.45
N ASP A 147 12.61 -11.20 1.48
CA ASP A 147 12.71 -11.79 2.82
C ASP A 147 11.52 -11.46 3.75
N GLY A 148 10.51 -10.75 3.25
CA GLY A 148 9.30 -10.34 3.97
C GLY A 148 9.49 -9.35 5.11
N LYS A 149 10.68 -8.73 5.25
CA LYS A 149 10.99 -7.86 6.40
C LYS A 149 10.70 -6.38 6.17
N TYR A 150 10.71 -5.94 4.91
CA TYR A 150 10.55 -4.54 4.54
C TYR A 150 9.38 -4.45 3.57
N ILE A 151 8.73 -3.29 3.54
CA ILE A 151 7.64 -3.02 2.61
C ILE A 151 7.98 -1.74 1.85
N SER A 152 7.91 -1.78 0.53
CA SER A 152 7.94 -0.59 -0.32
C SER A 152 6.53 -0.03 -0.49
N PHE A 153 6.44 1.26 -0.76
CA PHE A 153 5.18 1.90 -1.09
C PHE A 153 5.40 3.14 -1.94
N THR A 154 4.39 3.48 -2.75
CA THR A 154 4.22 4.81 -3.30
C THR A 154 3.53 5.70 -2.25
N TYR A 155 3.82 7.00 -2.25
CA TYR A 155 3.42 7.95 -1.20
C TYR A 155 2.91 9.27 -1.79
N ASN A 156 1.85 9.81 -1.18
CA ASN A 156 1.34 11.15 -1.40
C ASN A 156 1.18 11.88 -0.04
N ASP A 157 1.66 13.12 0.05
CA ASP A 157 1.69 13.89 1.30
C ASP A 157 0.43 14.76 1.46
N TYR A 158 -0.34 14.55 2.54
CA TYR A 158 -1.56 15.31 2.80
C TYR A 158 -1.28 16.79 3.07
N VAL A 159 -0.23 17.10 3.82
CA VAL A 159 0.11 18.48 4.16
C VAL A 159 0.51 19.25 2.90
N LEU A 160 1.23 18.60 1.99
CA LEU A 160 1.59 19.18 0.69
C LEU A 160 0.37 19.36 -0.22
N GLU A 161 -0.53 18.38 -0.31
CA GLU A 161 -1.80 18.49 -1.05
C GLU A 161 -2.66 19.66 -0.53
N GLN A 162 -2.81 19.80 0.79
CA GLN A 162 -3.57 20.91 1.37
C GLN A 162 -2.90 22.27 1.11
N ARG A 163 -1.58 22.29 0.95
CA ARG A 163 -0.82 23.51 0.60
C ARG A 163 -0.95 23.84 -0.89
N SER A 164 -0.80 22.88 -1.79
CA SER A 164 -0.93 23.07 -3.24
C SER A 164 -2.34 23.55 -3.62
N ALA A 165 -3.38 23.06 -2.93
CA ALA A 165 -4.74 23.55 -3.10
C ALA A 165 -4.92 25.05 -2.77
N LYS A 166 -4.02 25.64 -1.97
CA LYS A 166 -4.06 27.05 -1.56
C LYS A 166 -3.00 27.91 -2.26
N GLN A 167 -1.94 27.29 -2.77
CA GLN A 167 -0.76 27.95 -3.33
C GLN A 167 -0.45 27.34 -4.70
N PRO A 168 -0.82 28.00 -5.81
CA PRO A 168 -0.64 27.46 -7.16
C PRO A 168 0.80 27.10 -7.55
N ASP A 169 1.79 27.71 -6.88
CA ASP A 169 3.21 27.48 -7.17
C ASP A 169 3.77 26.20 -6.51
N VAL A 170 3.01 25.59 -5.58
CA VAL A 170 3.36 24.35 -4.89
C VAL A 170 2.65 23.19 -5.57
N GLN A 171 3.38 22.13 -5.89
CA GLN A 171 2.80 20.94 -6.50
C GLN A 171 2.59 19.84 -5.47
N ASP A 172 1.52 19.06 -5.65
CA ASP A 172 1.41 17.76 -4.97
C ASP A 172 2.35 16.78 -5.67
N LEU A 173 3.25 16.17 -4.89
CA LEU A 173 4.32 15.31 -5.37
C LEU A 173 4.04 13.87 -4.98
N ARG A 174 4.35 12.96 -5.90
CA ARG A 174 4.26 11.52 -5.67
C ARG A 174 5.66 10.95 -5.53
N MET A 175 5.87 10.23 -4.43
CA MET A 175 7.18 9.73 -4.01
C MET A 175 7.14 8.23 -3.74
N VAL A 176 8.30 7.64 -3.56
CA VAL A 176 8.48 6.25 -3.15
C VAL A 176 9.18 6.20 -1.80
N GLY A 177 8.70 5.31 -0.94
CA GLY A 177 9.29 5.05 0.37
C GLY A 177 9.40 3.57 0.68
N ILE A 178 10.04 3.29 1.80
CA ILE A 178 10.09 1.96 2.42
C ILE A 178 9.74 2.07 3.90
N MET A 179 9.24 0.98 4.46
CA MET A 179 9.05 0.81 5.89
C MET A 179 9.79 -0.44 6.37
N PHE A 180 10.25 -0.39 7.62
CA PHE A 180 11.00 -1.48 8.26
C PHE A 180 10.59 -1.65 9.73
N PRO A 181 10.84 -2.82 10.35
CA PRO A 181 10.31 -3.15 11.66
C PRO A 181 10.87 -2.21 12.74
N LYS A 182 10.01 -1.32 13.24
CA LYS A 182 10.25 -0.42 14.36
C LYS A 182 8.96 0.34 14.60
N LYS A 183 8.31 0.08 15.73
CA LYS A 183 7.05 0.73 16.09
C LYS A 183 7.22 2.25 16.15
N VAL A 184 6.22 2.96 15.63
CA VAL A 184 6.11 4.42 15.70
C VAL A 184 4.79 4.77 16.35
N GLU A 185 4.87 5.56 17.42
CA GLU A 185 3.72 6.05 18.16
C GLU A 185 3.57 7.55 17.90
N VAL A 186 2.38 7.97 17.53
CA VAL A 186 2.06 9.37 17.21
C VAL A 186 1.11 9.93 18.26
N LEU A 187 0.97 11.26 18.29
CA LEU A 187 -0.02 11.87 19.16
C LEU A 187 -1.43 11.51 18.70
N ASP A 188 -2.17 10.83 19.57
CA ASP A 188 -3.55 10.43 19.32
C ASP A 188 -4.43 11.67 19.12
N SER A 189 -5.06 11.77 17.95
CA SER A 189 -6.03 12.82 17.63
C SER A 189 -7.46 12.44 17.98
N HIS A 190 -7.71 11.19 18.43
CA HIS A 190 -9.00 10.58 18.75
C HIS A 190 -10.06 10.57 17.62
N ASP A 191 -9.77 11.19 16.49
CA ASP A 191 -10.65 11.31 15.33
C ASP A 191 -10.38 10.27 14.24
N LEU A 192 -9.48 9.30 14.52
CA LEU A 192 -9.00 8.24 13.62
C LEU A 192 -8.24 8.73 12.38
N GLU A 193 -7.92 10.01 12.31
CA GLU A 193 -7.14 10.61 11.22
C GLU A 193 -5.67 10.18 11.35
N ASN A 194 -5.07 10.40 12.52
CA ASN A 194 -3.74 9.91 12.83
C ASN A 194 -3.82 8.52 13.45
N HIS A 195 -2.74 7.74 13.31
CA HIS A 195 -2.61 6.44 13.96
C HIS A 195 -1.14 6.01 14.07
N ASP A 196 -0.88 5.20 15.07
CA ASP A 196 0.38 4.48 15.23
C ASP A 196 0.58 3.48 14.09
N GLY A 197 1.81 2.97 13.98
CA GLY A 197 2.18 1.93 13.04
C GLY A 197 3.26 1.01 13.60
N GLU A 198 3.25 -0.24 13.17
CA GLU A 198 4.25 -1.24 13.58
C GLU A 198 5.60 -1.10 12.85
N MET A 199 5.68 -0.25 11.83
CA MET A 199 6.89 0.01 11.06
C MET A 199 7.25 1.49 10.95
N PHE A 200 8.56 1.74 10.85
CA PHE A 200 9.13 3.06 10.65
C PHE A 200 9.28 3.32 9.16
N SER A 201 8.72 4.41 8.67
CA SER A 201 8.71 4.78 7.26
C SER A 201 9.76 5.82 6.92
N VAL A 202 10.38 5.68 5.74
CA VAL A 202 11.29 6.67 5.14
C VAL A 202 10.96 6.84 3.66
N ILE A 203 11.07 8.07 3.16
CA ILE A 203 11.01 8.37 1.73
C ILE A 203 12.42 8.19 1.15
N ILE A 204 12.51 7.49 0.02
CA ILE A 204 13.79 7.12 -0.61
C ILE A 204 13.95 7.70 -2.02
N SER A 205 12.88 8.22 -2.62
CA SER A 205 12.95 8.97 -3.87
C SER A 205 13.19 10.46 -3.59
N ASP A 206 13.99 11.09 -4.44
CA ASP A 206 14.06 12.54 -4.53
C ASP A 206 13.28 12.98 -5.77
N VAL A 207 12.37 13.94 -5.62
CA VAL A 207 11.52 14.46 -6.71
C VAL A 207 11.50 15.98 -6.68
N THR A 208 11.49 16.58 -7.87
CA THR A 208 11.60 18.03 -8.10
C THR A 208 10.31 18.54 -8.74
N GLU A 209 9.70 19.59 -8.18
CA GLU A 209 8.42 20.13 -8.69
C GLU A 209 8.46 20.56 -10.16
N ARG A 210 9.62 21.03 -10.63
CA ARG A 210 9.81 21.56 -11.99
C ARG A 210 11.15 21.06 -12.52
N PRO A 211 11.23 19.79 -12.95
CA PRO A 211 12.48 19.20 -13.41
C PRO A 211 12.99 19.94 -14.65
N ALA A 212 14.31 20.18 -14.70
CA ALA A 212 14.92 20.86 -15.85
C ALA A 212 14.86 19.95 -17.10
N PRO A 213 14.40 20.45 -18.26
CA PRO A 213 14.40 19.66 -19.50
C PRO A 213 15.79 19.12 -19.84
N GLY A 214 15.91 17.80 -20.01
CA GLY A 214 17.17 17.12 -20.32
C GLY A 214 18.07 16.80 -19.12
N SER A 215 17.59 17.04 -17.89
CA SER A 215 18.25 16.57 -16.65
C SER A 215 17.75 15.18 -16.24
N ASP A 216 18.37 14.62 -15.19
CA ASP A 216 17.93 13.39 -14.52
C ASP A 216 16.91 13.65 -13.39
N GLU A 217 16.44 14.88 -13.24
CA GLU A 217 15.41 15.23 -12.25
C GLU A 217 14.05 14.65 -12.67
N ILE A 218 13.31 14.13 -11.69
CA ILE A 218 11.97 13.56 -11.89
C ILE A 218 10.96 14.35 -11.04
N ASP A 219 9.74 14.53 -11.55
CA ASP A 219 8.66 15.18 -10.79
C ASP A 219 7.84 14.18 -9.96
N LYS A 220 7.95 12.88 -10.26
CA LYS A 220 7.13 11.80 -9.68
C LYS A 220 7.91 10.49 -9.65
N ALA A 221 7.71 9.71 -8.59
CA ALA A 221 8.15 8.33 -8.46
C ALA A 221 6.97 7.46 -7.99
N PHE A 222 6.68 6.35 -8.68
CA PHE A 222 5.55 5.47 -8.36
C PHE A 222 5.72 4.08 -8.98
N ASP A 223 4.83 3.14 -8.64
CA ASP A 223 4.86 1.75 -9.12
C ASP A 223 6.22 1.05 -8.85
N GLU A 224 6.75 1.29 -7.66
CA GLU A 224 8.09 0.84 -7.29
C GLU A 224 8.16 -0.67 -7.09
N SER A 225 9.33 -1.30 -7.25
CA SER A 225 9.53 -2.73 -6.94
C SER A 225 10.93 -3.03 -6.41
N TRP A 226 11.03 -4.09 -5.61
CA TRP A 226 12.31 -4.61 -5.14
C TRP A 226 13.12 -5.24 -6.29
N ILE A 227 14.42 -4.93 -6.34
CA ILE A 227 15.34 -5.51 -7.32
C ILE A 227 15.80 -6.89 -6.84
N GLY A 228 15.36 -7.95 -7.55
CA GLY A 228 15.81 -9.32 -7.32
C GLY A 228 15.50 -9.84 -5.91
N GLU A 229 16.09 -11.00 -5.57
CA GLU A 229 15.96 -11.61 -4.24
C GLU A 229 17.00 -11.08 -3.23
N ASP A 230 18.17 -10.65 -3.72
CA ASP A 230 19.32 -10.21 -2.91
C ASP A 230 19.95 -8.91 -3.48
N GLY A 231 19.15 -8.10 -4.17
CA GLY A 231 19.60 -6.85 -4.79
C GLY A 231 20.51 -7.08 -6.01
N TYR A 232 21.61 -6.34 -6.11
CA TYR A 232 22.53 -6.42 -7.25
C TYR A 232 23.99 -6.13 -6.87
N THR A 233 24.92 -6.63 -7.70
CA THR A 233 26.35 -6.34 -7.57
C THR A 233 26.70 -5.06 -8.32
N LYS A 234 27.30 -4.11 -7.61
CA LYS A 234 27.79 -2.86 -8.19
C LYS A 234 29.02 -3.09 -9.08
N PRO A 235 29.36 -2.16 -10.00
CA PRO A 235 30.55 -2.29 -10.84
C PRO A 235 31.87 -2.44 -10.09
N ASN A 236 31.96 -1.95 -8.84
CA ASN A 236 33.12 -2.07 -7.97
C ASN A 236 33.21 -3.43 -7.22
N GLY A 237 32.26 -4.35 -7.45
CA GLY A 237 32.18 -5.66 -6.80
C GLY A 237 31.45 -5.67 -5.45
N GLU A 238 31.05 -4.52 -4.93
CA GLU A 238 30.25 -4.45 -3.69
C GLU A 238 28.82 -4.93 -3.91
N GLN A 239 28.26 -5.62 -2.91
CA GLN A 239 26.85 -6.04 -2.96
C GLN A 239 25.91 -4.96 -2.41
N GLN A 240 24.98 -4.50 -3.24
CA GLN A 240 23.82 -3.74 -2.81
C GLN A 240 22.70 -4.72 -2.42
N LYS A 241 22.53 -4.99 -1.12
CA LYS A 241 21.61 -6.02 -0.62
C LYS A 241 20.13 -5.72 -0.81
N ARG A 242 19.77 -4.45 -0.90
CA ARG A 242 18.39 -3.97 -1.04
C ARG A 242 18.38 -2.80 -1.99
N ALA A 243 17.53 -2.85 -3.01
CA ALA A 243 17.34 -1.77 -3.94
C ALA A 243 15.90 -1.76 -4.44
N ILE A 244 15.42 -0.57 -4.75
CA ILE A 244 14.10 -0.32 -5.33
C ILE A 244 14.33 0.30 -6.71
N ALA A 245 13.53 -0.13 -7.69
CA ALA A 245 13.37 0.55 -8.96
C ALA A 245 11.95 1.14 -9.04
N PHE A 246 11.81 2.28 -9.72
CA PHE A 246 10.55 2.96 -10.02
C PHE A 246 10.75 3.80 -11.29
#